data_AF-S4P005-F1
#
_entry.id   AF-S4P005-F1
#
_cell.length_a   1.000
_cell.length_b   1.000
_cell.length_c   1.000
_cell.angle_alpha   90.00
_cell.angle_beta   90.00
_cell.angle_gamma   90.00
#
_symmetry.space_group_name_H-M   'P 1'
#
loop_
_entity.id
_entity.type
_entity.pdbx_description
1 polymer ?
#
loop_
_entity_poly.entity_id
_entity_poly.type
_entity_poly.pdbx_seq_one_letter_code
_entity_poly.pdbx_strand_id
1 'polypeptide(L)'
;MGETEEFNTLVFEKKLTQLKDTQESIQSLSSWCLKQRLHHKKIVSSWLNVLKRVKIEQRLVLFYLANDVIQYSKRKNYEYVESWGHNLQKATPLVRDEKVRS
;
A
#
# COMPACT_ATOMS: atom_id res chain seq x y z
N MET A 1 -8.01 25.21 6.43
CA MET A 1 -7.26 24.25 7.28
C MET A 1 -7.91 22.90 7.08
N GLY A 2 -7.28 21.99 6.34
CA GLY A 2 -7.86 20.66 6.12
C GLY A 2 -7.64 19.82 7.37
N GLU A 3 -8.72 19.41 8.03
CA GLU A 3 -8.66 18.43 9.12
C GLU A 3 -7.89 17.20 8.63
N THR A 4 -6.75 16.93 9.25
CA THR A 4 -6.00 15.71 8.98
C THR A 4 -6.74 14.61 9.73
N GLU A 5 -7.52 13.79 9.03
CA GLU A 5 -8.16 12.61 9.63
C GLU A 5 -7.12 11.85 10.46
N GLU A 6 -7.45 11.53 11.71
CA GLU A 6 -6.58 10.73 12.56
C GLU A 6 -6.34 9.35 11.93
N PHE A 7 -5.07 8.94 11.85
CA PHE A 7 -4.73 7.64 11.27
C PHE A 7 -5.17 6.49 12.18
N ASN A 8 -6.16 5.73 11.71
CA ASN A 8 -6.60 4.49 12.35
C ASN A 8 -6.14 3.26 11.56
N THR A 9 -5.25 2.47 12.17
CA THR A 9 -4.67 1.25 11.59
C THR A 9 -5.73 0.25 11.15
N LEU A 10 -6.74 -0.04 11.98
CA LEU A 10 -7.76 -1.06 11.70
C LEU A 10 -8.65 -0.64 10.52
N VAL A 11 -9.05 0.64 10.50
CA VAL A 11 -9.84 1.20 9.40
C VAL A 11 -9.07 1.17 8.10
N PHE A 12 -7.79 1.54 8.13
CA PHE A 12 -6.94 1.51 6.94
C PHE A 12 -6.71 0.09 6.43
N GLU A 13 -6.46 -0.86 7.33
CA GLU A 13 -6.32 -2.27 6.98
C GLU A 13 -7.60 -2.88 6.38
N LYS A 14 -8.78 -2.43 6.84
CA LYS A 14 -10.06 -2.78 6.22
C LYS A 14 -10.17 -2.21 4.80
N LYS A 15 -9.80 -0.94 4.59
CA LYS A 15 -9.74 -0.31 3.25
C LYS A 15 -8.81 -1.09 2.30
N LEU A 16 -7.66 -1.55 2.78
CA LEU A 16 -6.71 -2.35 1.99
C LEU A 16 -7.29 -3.73 1.60
N THR A 17 -8.00 -4.37 2.53
CA THR A 17 -8.63 -5.68 2.28
C THR A 17 -9.78 -5.57 1.27
N GLN A 18 -10.44 -4.41 1.21
CA GLN A 18 -11.57 -4.12 0.33
C GLN A 18 -11.17 -3.37 -0.96
N LEU A 19 -9.87 -3.18 -1.19
CA LEU A 19 -9.37 -2.45 -2.36
C LEU A 19 -9.75 -3.18 -3.64
N LYS A 20 -10.40 -2.45 -4.58
CA LYS A 20 -10.82 -3.01 -5.86
C LYS A 20 -9.70 -2.91 -6.89
N ASP A 21 -9.66 -3.85 -7.82
CA ASP A 21 -8.78 -3.84 -8.99
C ASP A 21 -9.31 -2.88 -10.08
N THR A 22 -9.48 -1.61 -9.71
CA THR A 22 -9.83 -0.53 -10.65
C THR A 22 -8.93 0.66 -10.42
N GLN A 23 -8.57 1.34 -11.51
CA GLN A 23 -7.67 2.50 -11.45
C GLN A 23 -8.19 3.59 -10.50
N GLU A 24 -9.49 3.86 -10.53
CA GLU A 24 -10.16 4.84 -9.65
C GLU A 24 -10.01 4.46 -8.16
N SER A 25 -10.27 3.19 -7.82
CA SER A 25 -10.15 2.72 -6.43
C SER A 25 -8.72 2.81 -5.92
N ILE A 26 -7.74 2.47 -6.76
CA ILE A 26 -6.31 2.52 -6.43
C ILE A 26 -5.85 3.98 -6.25
N GLN A 27 -6.18 4.85 -7.20
CA GLN A 27 -5.81 6.27 -7.14
C GLN A 27 -6.44 7.01 -5.97
N SER A 28 -7.70 6.70 -5.64
CA SER A 28 -8.39 7.27 -4.49
C SER A 28 -7.66 6.92 -3.19
N LEU A 29 -7.32 5.63 -2.99
CA LEU A 29 -6.61 5.20 -1.78
C LEU A 29 -5.15 5.69 -1.75
N SER A 30 -4.48 5.74 -2.91
CA SER A 30 -3.13 6.32 -3.04
C SER A 30 -3.11 7.80 -2.63
N SER A 31 -4.07 8.58 -3.13
CA SER A 31 -4.25 9.99 -2.77
C SER A 31 -4.47 10.17 -1.27
N TRP A 32 -5.25 9.30 -0.63
CA TRP A 32 -5.43 9.30 0.82
C TRP A 32 -4.11 9.00 1.55
N CYS A 33 -3.33 8.01 1.10
CA CYS A 33 -2.02 7.70 1.68
C CYS A 33 -1.06 8.90 1.60
N LEU A 34 -1.05 9.63 0.48
CA LEU A 34 -0.21 10.81 0.30
C LEU A 34 -0.64 11.99 1.20
N LYS A 35 -1.94 12.14 1.46
CA LYS A 35 -2.43 13.11 2.47
C LYS A 35 -1.94 12.74 3.87
N GLN A 36 -1.97 11.45 4.20
CA GLN A 36 -1.55 10.86 5.47
C GLN A 36 -0.04 10.57 5.57
N ARG A 37 0.79 11.24 4.75
CA ARG A 37 2.24 10.98 4.65
C ARG A 37 3.02 11.05 5.96
N LEU A 38 2.57 11.80 6.96
CA LEU A 38 3.19 11.82 8.30
C LEU A 38 3.13 10.44 8.99
N HIS A 39 2.22 9.57 8.55
CA HIS A 39 2.06 8.20 9.03
C HIS A 39 2.63 7.16 8.06
N HIS A 40 3.53 7.54 7.15
CA HIS A 40 4.11 6.66 6.13
C HIS A 40 4.59 5.31 6.68
N LYS A 41 5.27 5.28 7.84
CA LYS A 41 5.71 4.02 8.48
C LYS A 41 4.54 3.10 8.82
N LYS A 42 3.46 3.65 9.40
CA LYS A 42 2.25 2.89 9.75
C LYS A 42 1.56 2.38 8.49
N ILE A 43 1.42 3.23 7.47
CA ILE A 43 0.82 2.88 6.17
C ILE A 43 1.53 1.69 5.53
N VAL A 44 2.86 1.74 5.42
CA VAL A 44 3.63 0.66 4.81
C VAL A 44 3.57 -0.63 5.66
N SER A 45 3.60 -0.51 6.99
CA SER A 45 3.46 -1.68 7.87
C SER A 45 2.09 -2.35 7.76
N SER A 46 1.00 -1.58 7.71
CA SER A 46 -0.36 -2.08 7.51
C SER A 46 -0.52 -2.73 6.14
N TRP A 47 0.05 -2.13 5.10
CA TRP A 47 0.10 -2.74 3.77
C TRP A 47 0.75 -4.12 3.81
N LEU A 48 1.93 -4.25 4.43
CA LEU A 48 2.61 -5.54 4.54
C LEU A 48 1.82 -6.55 5.38
N ASN A 49 1.19 -6.11 6.47
CA ASN A 49 0.34 -6.96 7.30
C ASN A 49 -0.87 -7.50 6.53
N VAL A 50 -1.50 -6.68 5.70
CA VAL A 50 -2.62 -7.10 4.84
C VAL A 50 -2.12 -8.04 3.74
N LEU A 51 -1.00 -7.70 3.10
CA LEU A 51 -0.42 -8.49 2.02
C LEU A 51 -0.16 -9.95 2.45
N LYS A 52 0.31 -10.17 3.68
CA LYS A 52 0.59 -11.50 4.24
C LYS A 52 -0.66 -12.38 4.42
N ARG A 53 -1.85 -11.80 4.58
CA ARG A 53 -3.09 -12.53 4.91
C ARG A 53 -4.08 -12.67 3.76
N VAL A 54 -3.90 -11.92 2.67
CA VAL A 54 -4.79 -11.97 1.49
C VAL A 54 -4.30 -12.96 0.44
N LYS A 55 -5.21 -13.37 -0.46
CA LYS A 55 -4.95 -14.23 -1.62
C LYS A 55 -4.13 -13.52 -2.69
N ILE A 56 -3.54 -14.29 -3.60
CA ILE A 56 -2.60 -13.80 -4.61
C ILE A 56 -3.19 -12.70 -5.50
N GLU A 57 -4.47 -12.79 -5.85
CA GLU A 57 -5.15 -11.80 -6.71
C GLU A 57 -5.17 -10.43 -6.01
N GLN A 58 -5.51 -10.41 -4.73
CA GLN A 58 -5.50 -9.18 -3.93
C GLN A 58 -4.08 -8.67 -3.68
N ARG A 59 -3.07 -9.55 -3.59
CA ARG A 59 -1.68 -9.13 -3.43
C ARG A 59 -1.24 -8.27 -4.61
N LEU A 60 -1.60 -8.65 -5.84
CA LEU A 60 -1.28 -7.88 -7.03
C LEU A 60 -1.88 -6.46 -6.97
N VAL A 61 -3.15 -6.33 -6.61
CA VAL A 61 -3.82 -5.03 -6.44
C VAL A 61 -3.12 -4.17 -5.38
N LEU A 62 -2.71 -4.77 -4.26
CA LEU A 62 -1.94 -4.09 -3.22
C LEU A 62 -0.57 -3.63 -3.71
N PHE A 63 0.07 -4.37 -4.63
CA PHE A 63 1.32 -3.93 -5.27
C PHE A 63 1.10 -2.75 -6.23
N TYR A 64 -0.03 -2.70 -6.94
CA TYR A 64 -0.38 -1.52 -7.76
C TYR A 64 -0.54 -0.26 -6.91
N LEU A 65 -1.20 -0.37 -5.74
CA LEU A 65 -1.27 0.71 -4.77
C LEU A 65 0.12 1.14 -4.29
N ALA A 66 0.96 0.19 -3.88
CA ALA A 66 2.31 0.49 -3.40
C ALA A 66 3.13 1.24 -4.46
N ASN A 67 3.07 0.78 -5.71
CA ASN A 67 3.74 1.41 -6.83
C ASN A 67 3.26 2.85 -7.05
N ASP A 68 1.95 3.09 -7.07
CA ASP A 68 1.39 4.44 -7.26
C ASP A 68 1.84 5.40 -6.14
N VAL A 69 1.75 4.97 -4.87
CA VAL A 69 2.21 5.76 -3.71
C VAL A 69 3.70 6.06 -3.80
N ILE A 70 4.55 5.09 -4.16
CA ILE A 70 6.01 5.28 -4.32
C ILE A 70 6.30 6.29 -5.43
N GLN A 71 5.65 6.15 -6.58
CA GLN A 71 5.91 7.03 -7.72
C GLN A 71 5.52 8.48 -7.40
N TYR A 72 4.35 8.72 -6.81
CA TYR A 72 3.92 10.07 -6.45
C TYR A 72 4.72 10.66 -5.28
N SER A 73 5.03 9.85 -4.26
CA SER A 73 5.84 10.32 -3.13
C SER A 73 7.25 10.72 -3.55
N LYS A 74 7.88 9.98 -4.47
CA LYS A 74 9.17 10.37 -5.07
C LYS A 74 9.09 11.72 -5.78
N ARG A 75 8.07 11.92 -6.64
CA ARG A 75 7.87 13.20 -7.36
C ARG A 75 7.67 14.39 -6.43
N LYS A 76 7.11 14.16 -5.23
CA LYS A 76 6.84 15.19 -4.21
C LYS A 76 7.90 15.28 -3.11
N ASN A 77 8.95 14.46 -3.18
CA ASN A 77 10.01 14.36 -2.18
C ASN A 77 9.50 14.07 -0.75
N TYR A 78 8.60 13.09 -0.60
CA TYR A 78 8.10 12.62 0.70
C TYR A 78 8.94 11.46 1.26
N GLU A 79 8.96 11.31 2.59
CA GLU A 79 9.73 10.31 3.37
C GLU A 79 9.27 8.84 3.20
N TYR A 80 8.46 8.56 2.18
CA TYR A 80 7.95 7.21 1.91
C TYR A 80 9.03 6.25 1.42
N VAL A 81 10.02 6.74 0.69
CA VAL A 81 10.98 5.91 -0.06
C VAL A 81 11.70 4.91 0.84
N GLU A 82 12.24 5.37 1.97
CA GLU A 82 12.94 4.52 2.93
C GLU A 82 12.01 3.48 3.57
N SER A 83 10.77 3.89 3.87
CA SER A 83 9.78 2.99 4.49
C SER A 83 9.39 1.84 3.57
N TRP A 84 9.27 2.11 2.27
CA TRP A 84 8.98 1.08 1.28
C TRP A 84 10.14 0.11 1.08
N GLY A 85 11.40 0.57 1.11
CA GLY A 85 12.57 -0.26 0.82
C GLY A 85 12.62 -1.58 1.60
N HIS A 86 12.63 -1.51 2.93
CA HIS A 86 12.68 -2.70 3.80
C HIS A 86 11.44 -3.60 3.67
N ASN A 87 10.27 -3.00 3.47
CA ASN A 87 9.01 -3.74 3.42
C ASN A 87 8.79 -4.43 2.07
N LEU A 88 9.27 -3.84 0.97
CA LEU A 88 9.23 -4.46 -0.35
C LEU A 88 10.09 -5.72 -0.40
N GLN A 89 11.29 -5.70 0.20
CA GLN A 89 12.14 -6.89 0.29
C GLN A 89 11.41 -8.08 0.94
N LYS A 90 10.63 -7.81 1.99
CA LYS A 90 9.80 -8.82 2.68
C LYS A 90 8.57 -9.25 1.88
N ALA A 91 8.05 -8.37 1.04
CA ALA A 91 6.84 -8.58 0.27
C ALA A 91 7.08 -9.37 -1.02
N THR A 92 8.22 -9.17 -1.67
CA THR A 92 8.53 -9.76 -2.97
C THR A 92 8.36 -11.29 -3.02
N PRO A 93 8.75 -12.10 -2.02
CA PRO A 93 8.50 -13.54 -2.04
C PRO A 93 7.02 -13.93 -2.06
N LEU A 94 6.13 -13.08 -1.51
CA LEU A 94 4.69 -13.37 -1.39
C LEU A 94 3.94 -13.30 -2.73
N VAL A 95 4.58 -12.84 -3.79
CA VAL A 95 3.98 -12.76 -5.13
C VAL A 95 4.75 -13.59 -6.17
N ARG A 96 5.81 -14.29 -5.75
CA ARG A 96 6.68 -15.05 -6.65
C ARG A 96 6.23 -16.50 -6.92
N ASP A 97 5.40 -17.09 -6.06
CA ASP A 97 5.02 -18.50 -6.17
C ASP A 97 3.50 -18.69 -6.24
N GLU A 98 3.00 -18.98 -7.45
CA GLU A 98 1.80 -19.79 -7.73
C GLU A 98 1.63 -20.07 -9.24
N LYS A 99 2.35 -19.37 -10.13
CA LYS A 99 2.30 -19.59 -11.59
C LYS A 99 3.49 -20.35 -12.22
N VAL A 100 4.50 -20.77 -11.46
CA VAL A 100 5.63 -21.61 -11.97
C VAL A 100 5.38 -23.09 -11.65
N ARG A 101 4.13 -23.54 -11.84
CA ARG A 101 3.74 -24.96 -11.92
C ARG A 101 2.47 -25.06 -12.76
N SER A 102 2.60 -24.80 -14.06
CA SER A 102 1.64 -25.23 -15.08
C SER A 102 2.41 -25.62 -16.32
#